data_AF-A0A811LSS4-F1
#
_entry.id   AF-A0A811LSS4-F1
#
_cell.length_a   1.000
_cell.length_b   1.000
_cell.length_c   1.000
_cell.angle_alpha   90.00
_cell.angle_beta   90.00
_cell.angle_gamma   90.00
#
_symmetry.space_group_name_H-M   'P 1'
#
loop_
_entity.id
_entity.type
_entity.pdbx_description
1 polymer ?
#
loop_
_entity_poly.entity_id
_entity_poly.type
_entity_poly.pdbx_seq_one_letter_code
_entity_poly.pdbx_strand_id
1 'polypeptide(L)'
;MSDASGGDAEQIQQRQIELDNKIDSFSSLNYTDYHASSKTHVKEKAALFKALSHFEDGLVEELDKADNYEQDQEKLAKIYTHLGHVHLLALDWVKALSAYQKAYKSMGNKFSKDESCLYGLGLAFFHFRLYKP
;
A
#
# COMPACT_ATOMS: atom_id res chain seq x y z
N MET A 1 -12.72 40.42 -17.39
CA MET A 1 -11.42 39.76 -17.10
C MET A 1 -11.60 38.98 -15.80
N SER A 2 -12.17 37.78 -15.88
CA SER A 2 -12.45 36.93 -14.70
C SER A 2 -12.82 35.53 -15.19
N ASP A 3 -11.84 34.67 -15.39
CA ASP A 3 -12.06 33.21 -15.57
C ASP A 3 -10.78 32.37 -15.38
N ALA A 4 -9.66 32.98 -14.98
CA ALA A 4 -8.41 32.25 -14.78
C ALA A 4 -8.35 31.47 -13.46
N SER A 5 -9.15 31.81 -12.44
CA SER A 5 -9.03 31.14 -11.12
C SER A 5 -9.82 29.84 -10.98
N GLY A 6 -10.80 29.58 -11.86
CA GLY A 6 -11.57 28.33 -11.86
C GLY A 6 -10.78 27.15 -12.42
N GLY A 7 -10.03 27.37 -13.50
CA GLY A 7 -9.25 26.33 -14.18
C GLY A 7 -8.05 25.81 -13.39
N ASP A 8 -7.47 26.61 -12.50
CA ASP A 8 -6.35 26.20 -11.65
C ASP A 8 -6.82 25.29 -10.50
N ALA A 9 -7.97 25.59 -9.90
CA ALA A 9 -8.54 24.77 -8.82
C ALA A 9 -8.97 23.39 -9.32
N GLU A 10 -9.60 23.33 -10.50
CA GLU A 10 -10.01 22.08 -11.14
C GLU A 10 -8.81 21.20 -11.51
N GLN A 11 -7.72 21.80 -12.02
CA GLN A 11 -6.48 21.07 -12.28
C GLN A 11 -5.81 20.52 -11.02
N ILE A 12 -5.82 21.27 -9.91
CA ILE A 12 -5.28 20.80 -8.63
C ILE A 12 -6.09 19.61 -8.11
N GLN A 13 -7.42 19.71 -8.17
CA GLN A 13 -8.31 18.63 -7.76
C GLN A 13 -8.08 17.36 -8.60
N GLN A 14 -7.97 17.51 -9.93
CA GLN A 14 -7.72 16.38 -10.81
C GLN A 14 -6.38 15.68 -10.50
N ARG A 15 -5.33 16.45 -10.23
CA ARG A 15 -4.02 15.90 -9.84
C ARG A 15 -4.06 15.17 -8.50
N GLN A 16 -4.89 15.64 -7.56
CA GLN A 16 -5.07 14.95 -6.28
C GLN A 16 -5.77 13.60 -6.48
N ILE A 17 -6.84 13.56 -7.28
CA ILE A 17 -7.54 12.32 -7.64
C ILE A 17 -6.60 11.32 -8.31
N GLU A 18 -5.77 11.77 -9.25
CA GLU A 18 -4.77 10.92 -9.91
C GLU A 18 -3.74 10.35 -8.92
N LEU A 19 -3.34 11.14 -7.93
CA LEU A 19 -2.42 10.70 -6.89
C LEU A 19 -3.07 9.68 -5.95
N ASP A 20 -4.32 9.91 -5.54
CA ASP A 20 -5.06 9.00 -4.66
C ASP A 20 -5.28 7.65 -5.35
N ASN A 21 -5.70 7.67 -6.62
CA ASN A 21 -5.80 6.47 -7.46
C ASN A 21 -4.45 5.75 -7.58
N LYS A 22 -3.34 6.50 -7.67
CA LYS A 22 -1.99 5.92 -7.73
C LYS A 22 -1.60 5.26 -6.40
N ILE A 23 -1.91 5.88 -5.27
CA ILE A 23 -1.67 5.33 -3.93
C ILE A 23 -2.38 3.98 -3.76
N ASP A 24 -3.65 3.91 -4.14
CA ASP A 24 -4.45 2.68 -4.04
C ASP A 24 -4.02 1.60 -5.05
N SER A 25 -3.41 2.01 -6.17
CA SER A 25 -2.98 1.06 -7.21
C SER A 25 -1.72 0.25 -6.85
N PHE A 26 -0.99 0.63 -5.79
CA PHE A 26 0.25 -0.07 -5.45
C PHE A 26 -0.01 -1.51 -5.03
N SER A 27 0.54 -2.44 -5.81
CA SER A 27 0.40 -3.86 -5.57
C SER A 27 1.75 -4.56 -5.59
N SER A 28 1.85 -5.66 -4.85
CA SER A 28 2.99 -6.58 -4.92
C SER A 28 3.18 -7.13 -6.34
N LEU A 29 2.10 -7.25 -7.13
CA LEU A 29 2.17 -7.67 -8.52
C LEU A 29 3.01 -6.73 -9.39
N ASN A 30 3.18 -5.47 -8.98
CA ASN A 30 4.02 -4.51 -9.67
C ASN A 30 5.52 -4.66 -9.35
N TYR A 31 5.92 -5.56 -8.44
CA TYR A 31 7.29 -5.66 -7.93
C TYR A 31 8.35 -5.70 -9.04
N THR A 32 8.18 -6.58 -10.03
CA THR A 32 9.17 -6.74 -11.10
C THR A 32 9.29 -5.47 -11.94
N ASP A 33 8.17 -4.91 -12.39
CA ASP A 33 8.15 -3.72 -13.25
C ASP A 33 8.65 -2.48 -12.50
N TYR A 34 8.26 -2.34 -11.23
CA TYR A 34 8.67 -1.25 -10.34
C TYR A 34 10.19 -1.20 -10.16
N HIS A 35 10.84 -2.36 -10.05
CA HIS A 35 12.30 -2.44 -9.89
C HIS A 35 13.06 -2.56 -11.21
N ALA A 36 12.43 -2.98 -12.31
CA ALA A 36 13.06 -3.05 -13.64
C ALA A 36 13.13 -1.69 -14.35
N SER A 37 12.20 -0.77 -14.07
CA SER A 37 12.15 0.53 -14.73
C SER A 37 13.10 1.56 -14.10
N SER A 38 14.26 1.81 -14.73
CA SER A 38 15.22 2.82 -14.26
C SER A 38 14.79 4.28 -14.44
N LYS A 39 13.75 4.54 -15.28
CA LYS A 39 13.36 5.88 -15.72
C LYS A 39 12.25 6.53 -14.89
N THR A 40 11.52 5.79 -14.06
CA THR A 40 10.33 6.26 -13.34
C THR A 40 10.57 6.69 -11.90
N HIS A 41 11.83 6.76 -11.47
CA HIS A 41 12.14 6.64 -10.05
C HIS A 41 11.61 7.76 -9.14
N VAL A 42 11.65 9.04 -9.54
CA VAL A 42 11.35 10.12 -8.58
C VAL A 42 9.86 10.23 -8.29
N LYS A 43 9.01 10.25 -9.33
CA LYS A 43 7.56 10.40 -9.16
C LYS A 43 6.95 9.15 -8.52
N GLU A 44 7.38 7.96 -8.94
CA GLU A 44 6.89 6.71 -8.37
C GLU A 44 7.38 6.50 -6.94
N LYS A 45 8.63 6.85 -6.62
CA LYS A 45 9.10 6.83 -5.22
C LYS A 45 8.33 7.84 -4.37
N ALA A 46 8.12 9.06 -4.86
CA ALA A 46 7.35 10.06 -4.12
C ALA A 46 5.90 9.60 -3.87
N ALA A 47 5.25 9.00 -4.87
CA ALA A 47 3.93 8.40 -4.70
C ALA A 47 3.97 7.23 -3.70
N LEU A 48 5.00 6.37 -3.74
CA LEU A 48 5.16 5.27 -2.80
C LEU A 48 5.34 5.77 -1.36
N PHE A 49 6.15 6.82 -1.14
CA PHE A 49 6.30 7.44 0.17
C PHE A 49 4.99 8.04 0.68
N LYS A 50 4.22 8.69 -0.19
CA LYS A 50 2.89 9.19 0.18
C LYS A 50 1.93 8.05 0.52
N ALA A 51 1.97 6.95 -0.21
CA ALA A 51 1.18 5.77 0.07
C ALA A 51 1.53 5.17 1.45
N LEU A 52 2.83 5.07 1.76
CA LEU A 52 3.30 4.65 3.09
C LEU A 52 2.71 5.52 4.20
N SER A 53 2.87 6.85 4.11
CA SER A 53 2.31 7.75 5.12
C SER A 53 0.78 7.66 5.19
N HIS A 54 0.09 7.61 4.05
CA HIS A 54 -1.37 7.50 4.00
C HIS A 54 -1.89 6.26 4.73
N PHE A 55 -1.30 5.09 4.48
CA PHE A 55 -1.74 3.85 5.12
C PHE A 55 -1.24 3.73 6.57
N GLU A 56 -0.10 4.32 6.93
CA GLU A 56 0.37 4.40 8.33
C GLU A 56 -0.56 5.29 9.17
N ASP A 57 -0.95 6.47 8.67
CA ASP A 57 -1.89 7.37 9.33
C ASP A 57 -3.27 6.71 9.47
N GLY A 58 -3.77 6.11 8.38
CA GLY A 58 -5.03 5.36 8.39
C GLY A 58 -5.03 4.20 9.38
N LEU A 59 -3.89 3.52 9.56
CA LEU A 59 -3.76 2.46 10.56
C LEU A 59 -3.89 3.01 11.98
N VAL A 60 -3.22 4.12 12.29
CA VAL A 60 -3.29 4.77 13.62
C VAL A 60 -4.73 5.18 13.91
N GLU A 61 -5.37 5.85 12.95
CA GLU A 61 -6.76 6.28 13.11
C GLU A 61 -7.74 5.12 13.37
N GLU A 62 -7.58 4.00 12.65
CA GLU A 62 -8.47 2.85 12.82
C GLU A 62 -8.20 2.13 14.15
N LEU A 63 -6.94 2.06 14.59
CA LEU A 63 -6.59 1.50 15.90
C LEU A 63 -7.11 2.35 17.06
N ASP A 64 -7.14 3.68 16.91
CA ASP A 64 -7.67 4.60 17.93
C ASP A 64 -9.21 4.53 18.05
N LYS A 65 -9.90 4.13 16.97
CA LYS A 65 -11.38 4.04 16.90
C LYS A 65 -11.93 2.66 17.25
N ALA A 66 -11.07 1.67 17.53
CA ALA A 66 -11.44 0.26 17.58
C ALA A 66 -12.27 -0.12 18.83
N ASP A 67 -13.53 0.31 18.87
CA ASP A 67 -14.54 -0.10 19.85
C ASP A 67 -15.36 -1.32 19.35
N ASN A 68 -15.33 -1.66 18.05
CA ASN A 68 -16.22 -2.65 17.43
C ASN A 68 -15.48 -3.72 16.62
N TYR A 69 -15.07 -4.76 17.34
CA TYR A 69 -14.08 -5.76 16.94
C TYR A 69 -14.21 -6.37 15.53
N GLU A 70 -15.42 -6.65 15.02
CA GLU A 70 -15.58 -7.36 13.73
C GLU A 70 -15.49 -6.45 12.49
N GLN A 71 -16.09 -5.26 12.53
CA GLN A 71 -16.00 -4.30 11.41
C GLN A 71 -14.58 -3.72 11.29
N ASP A 72 -13.93 -3.54 12.43
CA ASP A 72 -12.57 -3.00 12.51
C ASP A 72 -11.57 -4.00 11.92
N GLN A 73 -11.81 -5.32 12.03
CA GLN A 73 -10.93 -6.35 11.47
C GLN A 73 -10.84 -6.33 9.94
N GLU A 74 -11.94 -6.12 9.22
CA GLU A 74 -11.90 -6.07 7.74
C GLU A 74 -11.18 -4.82 7.24
N LYS A 75 -11.41 -3.66 7.88
CA LYS A 75 -10.71 -2.42 7.53
C LYS A 75 -9.23 -2.49 7.86
N LEU A 76 -8.88 -2.93 9.06
CA LEU A 76 -7.49 -3.13 9.47
C LEU A 76 -6.79 -4.11 8.54
N ALA A 77 -7.46 -5.18 8.12
CA ALA A 77 -6.92 -6.10 7.14
C ALA A 77 -6.58 -5.41 5.81
N LYS A 78 -7.49 -4.59 5.28
CA LYS A 78 -7.25 -3.86 4.03
C LYS A 78 -6.06 -2.91 4.17
N ILE A 79 -5.96 -2.20 5.29
CA ILE A 79 -4.82 -1.31 5.57
C ILE A 79 -3.52 -2.12 5.64
N TYR A 80 -3.50 -3.24 6.36
CA TYR A 80 -2.33 -4.12 6.43
C TYR A 80 -1.94 -4.74 5.08
N THR A 81 -2.91 -5.07 4.22
CA THR A 81 -2.64 -5.51 2.84
C THR A 81 -1.91 -4.43 2.05
N HIS A 82 -2.42 -3.19 2.06
CA HIS A 82 -1.78 -2.08 1.37
C HIS A 82 -0.39 -1.78 1.93
N LEU A 83 -0.24 -1.75 3.26
CA LEU A 83 1.07 -1.63 3.92
C LEU A 83 2.04 -2.73 3.48
N GLY A 84 1.57 -3.97 3.37
CA GLY A 84 2.35 -5.09 2.84
C GLY A 84 2.86 -4.80 1.43
N HIS A 85 1.99 -4.34 0.52
CA HIS A 85 2.37 -3.99 -0.84
C HIS A 85 3.39 -2.85 -0.89
N VAL A 86 3.13 -1.75 -0.18
CA VAL A 86 4.00 -0.57 -0.27
C VAL A 86 5.35 -0.80 0.41
N HIS A 87 5.40 -1.53 1.53
CA HIS A 87 6.68 -1.91 2.15
C HIS A 87 7.47 -2.87 1.27
N LEU A 88 6.81 -3.80 0.58
CA LEU A 88 7.46 -4.72 -0.36
C LEU A 88 8.14 -3.94 -1.50
N LEU A 89 7.42 -2.99 -2.12
CA LEU A 89 7.95 -2.12 -3.18
C LEU A 89 9.05 -1.17 -2.66
N ALA A 90 8.99 -0.80 -1.37
CA ALA A 90 10.03 -0.03 -0.70
C ALA A 90 11.24 -0.89 -0.28
N LEU A 91 11.22 -2.21 -0.52
CA LEU A 91 12.22 -3.17 -0.07
C LEU A 91 12.38 -3.24 1.46
N ASP A 92 11.37 -2.82 2.21
CA ASP A 92 11.29 -3.01 3.67
C ASP A 92 10.66 -4.37 3.96
N TRP A 93 11.45 -5.43 3.74
CA TRP A 93 11.00 -6.82 3.83
C TRP A 93 10.44 -7.20 5.20
N VAL A 94 10.98 -6.61 6.28
CA VAL A 94 10.55 -6.88 7.65
C VAL A 94 9.15 -6.33 7.88
N LYS A 95 8.92 -5.06 7.52
CA LYS A 95 7.59 -4.47 7.65
C LYS A 95 6.58 -5.08 6.67
N ALA A 96 7.01 -5.42 5.45
CA ALA A 96 6.16 -6.11 4.48
C ALA A 96 5.65 -7.46 5.03
N LEU A 97 6.54 -8.30 5.55
CA LEU A 97 6.17 -9.59 6.14
C LEU A 97 5.23 -9.41 7.34
N SER A 98 5.56 -8.47 8.24
CA SER A 98 4.74 -8.17 9.42
C SER A 98 3.32 -7.74 9.03
N ALA A 99 3.20 -6.85 8.04
CA ALA A 99 1.91 -6.37 7.55
C ALA A 99 1.08 -7.52 6.92
N TYR A 100 1.68 -8.33 6.03
CA TYR A 100 0.97 -9.47 5.44
C TYR A 100 0.52 -10.50 6.48
N GLN A 101 1.33 -10.79 7.50
CA GLN A 101 0.94 -11.70 8.58
C GLN A 101 -0.25 -11.18 9.40
N LYS A 102 -0.28 -9.86 9.67
CA LYS A 102 -1.42 -9.23 10.34
C LYS A 102 -2.68 -9.26 9.47
N ALA A 103 -2.57 -8.93 8.18
CA ALA A 103 -3.66 -9.06 7.23
C ALA A 103 -4.19 -10.50 7.12
N TYR A 104 -3.30 -11.50 7.08
CA TYR A 104 -3.67 -12.91 7.06
C TYR A 104 -4.44 -13.33 8.31
N LYS A 105 -3.98 -12.89 9.49
CA LYS A 105 -4.66 -13.16 10.76
C LYS A 105 -6.06 -12.56 10.81
N SER A 106 -6.26 -11.38 10.22
CA SER A 106 -7.55 -10.69 10.20
C SER A 106 -8.53 -11.21 9.14
N MET A 107 -8.05 -11.62 7.97
CA MET A 107 -8.92 -12.08 6.86
C MET A 107 -9.15 -13.59 6.83
N GLY A 108 -8.29 -14.38 7.46
CA GLY A 108 -8.35 -15.85 7.42
C GLY A 108 -8.47 -16.37 5.97
N ASN A 109 -9.53 -17.14 5.70
CA ASN A 109 -9.79 -17.73 4.37
C ASN A 109 -10.04 -16.70 3.25
N LYS A 110 -10.35 -15.44 3.57
CA LYS A 110 -10.52 -14.39 2.55
C LYS A 110 -9.17 -13.90 2.02
N PHE A 111 -8.08 -14.01 2.81
CA PHE A 111 -6.74 -13.55 2.41
C PHE A 111 -6.26 -14.23 1.13
N SER A 112 -6.48 -15.55 1.03
CA SER A 112 -6.03 -16.33 -0.12
C SER A 112 -6.83 -16.09 -1.41
N LYS A 113 -7.90 -15.29 -1.36
CA LYS A 113 -8.67 -14.92 -2.56
C LYS A 113 -8.04 -13.75 -3.31
N ASP A 114 -7.18 -12.99 -2.64
CA ASP A 114 -6.42 -11.93 -3.26
C ASP A 114 -5.04 -12.48 -3.69
N GLU A 115 -4.87 -12.64 -5.00
CA GLU A 115 -3.64 -13.16 -5.60
C GLU A 115 -2.42 -12.29 -5.28
N SER A 116 -2.62 -10.97 -5.16
CA SER A 116 -1.55 -10.04 -4.83
C SER A 116 -1.07 -10.24 -3.39
N CYS A 117 -1.97 -10.52 -2.45
CA CYS A 117 -1.63 -10.84 -1.08
C CYS A 117 -0.76 -12.11 -0.97
N LEU A 118 -1.16 -13.18 -1.67
CA LEU A 118 -0.40 -14.44 -1.69
C LEU A 118 0.97 -14.26 -2.36
N TYR A 119 1.02 -13.56 -3.48
CA TYR A 119 2.27 -13.28 -4.19
C TYR A 119 3.24 -12.48 -3.33
N GLY A 120 2.77 -11.39 -2.69
CA GLY A 120 3.59 -10.53 -1.83
C GLY A 120 4.10 -11.26 -0.59
N LEU A 121 3.25 -12.04 0.09
CA LEU A 121 3.65 -12.86 1.22
C LEU A 121 4.69 -13.92 0.82
N GLY A 122 4.49 -14.57 -0.34
CA GLY A 122 5.43 -15.54 -0.90
C GLY A 122 6.81 -14.93 -1.20
N LEU A 123 6.84 -13.74 -1.80
CA LEU A 123 8.09 -13.00 -2.05
C LEU A 123 8.82 -12.66 -0.74
N ALA A 124 8.10 -12.19 0.27
CA ALA A 124 8.69 -11.87 1.57
C ALA A 124 9.32 -13.12 2.24
N PHE A 125 8.61 -14.25 2.25
CA PHE A 125 9.17 -15.50 2.77
C PHE A 125 10.36 -15.98 1.96
N PHE A 126 10.32 -15.86 0.63
CA PHE A 126 11.43 -16.25 -0.24
C PHE A 126 12.67 -15.40 0.04
N HIS A 127 12.52 -14.08 0.22
CA HIS A 127 13.60 -13.18 0.61
C HIS A 127 14.29 -13.64 1.90
N PHE A 128 13.54 -13.88 2.97
CA PHE A 128 14.11 -14.32 4.25
C PHE A 128 14.67 -15.75 4.21
N ARG A 129 14.12 -16.63 3.37
CA ARG A 129 14.70 -17.98 3.17
C ARG A 129 16.04 -17.93 2.45
N LEU A 130 16.21 -17.01 1.50
CA LEU A 130 17.47 -16.81 0.80
C LEU A 130 18.52 -16.08 1.64
N TYR A 131 18.09 -15.34 2.65
CA TYR A 131 18.99 -14.69 3.60
C TYR A 131 19.70 -15.74 4.46
N LYS A 132 20.96 -16.01 4.13
CA LYS A 132 21.90 -16.73 5.01
C LYS A 132 22.72 -15.67 5.76
N PRO A 133 22.80 -15.72 7.10
CA PRO A 133 23.56 -14.77 7.90
C PRO A 133 25.05 -14.78 7.60
#